data_AF-A0A4R3KUK9-F1
#
_entry.id   AF-A0A4R3KUK9-F1
#
_cell.length_a   1.000
_cell.length_b   1.000
_cell.length_c   1.000
_cell.angle_alpha   90.00
_cell.angle_beta   90.00
_cell.angle_gamma   90.00
#
_symmetry.space_group_name_H-M   'P 1'
#
loop_
_entity.id
_entity.type
_entity.pdbx_description
1 polymer ?
#
loop_
_entity_poly.entity_id
_entity_poly.type
_entity_poly.pdbx_seq_one_letter_code
_entity_poly.pdbx_strand_id
1 'polypeptide(L)' 'MTKKLITNVGINVMLFLSFILLMKVYDTGNAAQLIAAFLGFIMFVVLKIVYIRKVRRMQKEEK' A
#
# COMPACT_ATOMS: atom_id res chain seq x y z
N MET A 1 8.86 -5.53 18.53
CA MET A 1 8.15 -6.22 17.42
C MET A 1 6.78 -5.63 17.09
N THR A 2 5.97 -5.26 18.09
CA THR A 2 4.57 -4.81 17.91
C THR A 2 4.40 -3.64 16.96
N LYS A 3 5.28 -2.63 17.01
CA LYS A 3 5.25 -1.48 16.07
C LYS A 3 5.43 -1.92 14.62
N LYS A 4 6.31 -2.88 14.33
CA LYS A 4 6.51 -3.41 12.97
C LYS A 4 5.26 -4.16 12.48
N LEU A 5 4.63 -4.94 13.36
CA LEU A 5 3.39 -5.65 13.05
C LEU A 5 2.24 -4.67 12.73
N ILE A 6 2.02 -3.68 13.60
CA ILE A 6 0.96 -2.67 13.44
C ILE A 6 1.14 -1.89 12.14
N THR A 7 2.36 -1.42 11.83
CA THR A 7 2.60 -0.69 10.57
C THR A 7 2.37 -1.58 9.35
N ASN A 8 2.79 -2.84 9.37
CA ASN A 8 2.54 -3.75 8.24
C ASN A 8 1.05 -4.06 8.03
N VAL A 9 0.31 -4.27 9.12
CA VAL A 9 -1.15 -4.45 9.07
C VAL A 9 -1.82 -3.18 8.56
N GLY A 10 -1.44 -2.01 9.07
CA GLY A 10 -1.97 -0.72 8.62
C GLY A 10 -1.76 -0.48 7.12
N ILE A 11 -0.54 -0.71 6.62
CA ILE A 11 -0.24 -0.57 5.17
C ILE A 11 -1.06 -1.57 4.35
N ASN A 12 -1.24 -2.82 4.83
CA ASN A 12 -2.08 -3.80 4.16
C ASN A 12 -3.55 -3.38 4.09
N VAL A 13 -4.10 -2.85 5.19
CA VAL A 13 -5.47 -2.35 5.23
C VAL A 13 -5.63 -1.18 4.26
N MET A 14 -4.68 -0.24 4.22
CA MET A 14 -4.71 0.87 3.26
C MET A 14 -4.62 0.41 1.80
N LEU A 15 -3.80 -0.61 1.52
CA LEU A 15 -3.73 -1.24 0.19
C LEU A 15 -5.05 -1.89 -0.21
N PHE A 16 -5.67 -2.61 0.72
CA PHE A 16 -6.96 -3.24 0.47
C PHE A 16 -8.07 -2.21 0.22
N LEU A 17 -8.13 -1.15 1.04
CA LEU A 17 -9.09 -0.06 0.86
C LEU A 17 -8.89 0.70 -0.45
N SER A 18 -7.64 1.01 -0.81
CA SER A 18 -7.32 1.67 -2.08
C SER A 18 -7.67 0.78 -3.28
N PHE A 19 -7.50 -0.54 -3.18
CA PHE A 19 -7.92 -1.48 -4.21
C PHE A 19 -9.45 -1.52 -4.37
N ILE A 20 -10.21 -1.57 -3.27
CA ILE A 20 -11.68 -1.50 -3.32
C ILE A 20 -12.13 -0.20 -3.98
N LEU A 21 -11.51 0.93 -3.62
CA LEU A 21 -11.84 2.23 -4.20
C LEU A 21 -11.54 2.26 -5.71
N LEU A 22 -10.42 1.66 -6.14
CA LEU A 22 -10.09 1.51 -7.55
C LEU A 22 -11.17 0.72 -8.30
N MET A 23 -11.61 -0.42 -7.76
CA MET A 23 -12.67 -1.24 -8.35
C MET A 23 -14.00 -0.48 -8.42
N LYS A 24 -14.37 0.23 -7.36
CA LYS A 24 -15.60 1.05 -7.34
C LYS A 24 -15.56 2.16 -8.39
N VAL A 25 -14.41 2.80 -8.58
CA VAL A 25 -14.24 3.86 -9.58
C VAL A 25 -14.20 3.29 -11.00
N TYR A 26 -13.64 2.10 -11.19
CA TYR A 26 -13.64 1.41 -12.47
C TYR A 26 -15.06 1.24 -13.03
N ASP A 27 -16.02 0.87 -12.18
CA ASP A 27 -17.44 0.71 -12.57
C ASP A 27 -18.11 2.02 -12.98
N THR A 28 -17.58 3.19 -12.59
CA THR A 28 -18.17 4.49 -12.97
C THR A 28 -17.85 4.91 -14.41
N GLY A 29 -16.90 4.25 -15.08
CA GLY A 29 -16.43 4.62 -16.41
C GLY A 29 -15.70 5.96 -16.51
N ASN A 30 -15.47 6.66 -15.38
CA ASN A 30 -14.77 7.94 -15.37
C ASN A 30 -13.25 7.73 -15.39
N ALA A 31 -12.64 7.89 -16.56
CA ALA A 31 -11.20 7.70 -16.77
C ALA A 31 -10.33 8.59 -15.86
N ALA A 32 -10.73 9.84 -15.60
CA ALA A 32 -9.94 10.74 -14.76
C ALA A 32 -9.90 10.27 -13.30
N GLN A 33 -11.05 9.85 -12.76
CA GLN A 33 -11.11 9.30 -11.41
C GLN A 33 -10.36 7.97 -11.33
N LEU A 34 -10.46 7.12 -12.37
CA LEU A 34 -9.78 5.84 -12.42
C LEU A 34 -8.25 6.02 -12.38
N ILE A 35 -7.72 6.97 -13.15
CA ILE A 35 -6.29 7.30 -13.14
C ILE A 35 -5.85 7.81 -11.75
N ALA A 36 -6.64 8.69 -11.13
CA ALA A 36 -6.33 9.20 -9.79
C ALA A 36 -6.33 8.09 -8.73
N ALA A 37 -7.33 7.21 -8.75
CA ALA A 37 -7.41 6.05 -7.86
C ALA A 37 -6.26 5.07 -8.09
N PHE A 38 -5.88 4.85 -9.35
CA PHE A 38 -4.76 3.98 -9.74
C PHE A 38 -3.43 4.53 -9.24
N LEU A 39 -3.17 5.82 -9.42
CA LEU A 39 -1.98 6.48 -8.88
C LEU A 39 -1.92 6.40 -7.35
N GLY A 40 -3.05 6.58 -6.67
CA GLY A 40 -3.17 6.39 -5.23
C GLY A 40 -2.82 4.96 -4.80
N PHE A 41 -3.35 3.96 -5.50
CA PHE A 41 -3.03 2.55 -5.24
C PHE A 41 -1.53 2.26 -5.44
N ILE A 42 -0.94 2.71 -6.55
CA ILE A 42 0.50 2.57 -6.83
C ILE A 42 1.35 3.20 -5.72
N MET A 43 0.97 4.37 -5.21
CA MET A 43 1.67 5.02 -4.11
C MET A 43 1.71 4.14 -2.85
N PHE A 44 0.60 3.50 -2.47
CA PHE A 44 0.57 2.57 -1.34
C PHE A 44 1.40 1.30 -1.58
N VAL A 45 1.45 0.79 -2.82
CA VAL A 45 2.32 -0.33 -3.19
C VAL A 45 3.79 0.03 -3.00
N VAL A 46 4.19 1.22 -3.46
CA VAL A 46 5.56 1.73 -3.27
C VAL A 46 5.89 1.86 -1.78
N LEU A 47 4.99 2.43 -0.98
CA LEU A 47 5.18 2.53 0.47
C LEU A 47 5.38 1.15 1.13
N LYS A 48 4.61 0.15 0.72
CA LYS A 48 4.78 -1.24 1.18
C LYS A 48 6.16 -1.79 0.81
N ILE A 49 6.59 -1.62 -0.45
CA ILE A 49 7.90 -2.11 -0.91
C ILE A 49 9.03 -1.45 -0.12
N VAL A 50 8.99 -0.13 0.06
CA VAL A 50 9.98 0.64 0.83
C VAL A 50 10.01 0.15 2.28
N TYR A 51 8.83 -0.04 2.89
CA TYR A 51 8.71 -0.56 4.24
C TYR A 51 9.35 -1.96 4.38
N ILE A 52 9.04 -2.89 3.47
CA ILE A 52 9.62 -4.24 3.47
C ILE A 52 11.14 -4.18 3.32
N ARG A 53 11.66 -3.35 2.39
CA ARG A 53 13.11 -3.17 2.20
C ARG A 53 13.78 -2.65 3.48
N LYS A 54 13.16 -1.67 4.16
CA LYS A 54 13.65 -1.12 5.43
C LYS A 54 13.68 -2.17 6.53
N VAL A 55 12.60 -2.94 6.69
CA VAL A 55 12.53 -4.02 7.69
C VAL A 55 13.57 -5.12 7.43
N ARG A 56 13.77 -5.50 6.17
CA ARG A 56 14.78 -6.50 5.79
C ARG A 56 16.22 -6.03 6.08
N ARG A 57 16.52 -4.73 5.91
CA ARG A 57 17.83 -4.17 6.28
C ARG A 57 18.07 -4.27 7.79
N MET A 58 17.10 -3.81 8.60
CA MET A 58 17.20 -3.90 10.07
C MET A 58 17.40 -5.33 10.57
N GLN A 59 16.75 -6.32 9.96
CA GLN A 59 16.92 -7.73 10.35
C GLN A 59 18.28 -8.33 9.96
N LYS A 60 18.98 -7.76 8.97
CA LYS A 60 20.34 -8.18 8.60
C LYS A 60 21.41 -7.57 9.49
N GLU A 61 21.14 -6.40 10.08
CA GLU A 61 22.05 -5.72 11.02
C GLU A 61 21.96 -6.28 12.45
N GLU A 62 20.86 -6.96 12.79
CA GLU A 62 20.66 -7.66 14.08
C GLU A 62 21.20 -9.12 14.08
N LYS A 63 21.79 -9.60 12.98
CA LYS A 63 22.41 -10.95 12.86
C LYS A 63 23.92 -10.85 12.82
#